data_AF-A0A078KP55-F1
#
_entry.id   AF-A0A078KP55-F1
#
_cell.length_a   1.000
_cell.length_b   1.000
_cell.length_c   1.000
_cell.angle_alpha   90.00
_cell.angle_beta   90.00
_cell.angle_gamma   90.00
#
_symmetry.space_group_name_H-M   'P 1'
#
loop_
_entity.id
_entity.type
_entity.pdbx_description
1 polymer ?
#
loop_
_entity_poly.entity_id
_entity_poly.type
_entity_poly.pdbx_seq_one_letter_code
_entity_poly.pdbx_strand_id
1 'polypeptide(L)'
;MFIIWNVYSYKKLIFTTIHTWLKRYVYFLGLSGVALIVAWLPGVISSLVNGTTLSLIGVYTTNITYVLDMGIVSVLCFVTMYMLRKGEPLGTLILACILKLCICVGIMIIPQTICQIASGTEIPLPALITKGLSFVILGGFAFYFNHKMYRELEPKMVGIENIIKD
;
A
#
# COMPACT_ATOMS: atom_id res chain seq x y z
N MET A 1 3.91 22.94 39.46
CA MET A 1 2.59 22.93 38.79
C MET A 1 2.68 23.37 37.31
N PHE A 2 3.40 24.44 36.97
CA PHE A 2 3.60 24.91 35.58
C PHE A 2 4.36 23.94 34.64
N ILE A 3 5.39 23.26 35.13
CA ILE A 3 6.20 22.32 34.32
C ILE A 3 5.39 21.10 33.87
N ILE A 4 4.56 20.56 34.77
CA ILE A 4 3.69 19.39 34.51
C ILE A 4 2.62 19.73 33.46
N TRP A 5 2.06 20.94 33.52
CA TRP A 5 1.07 21.42 32.56
C TRP A 5 1.67 21.60 31.16
N ASN A 6 2.91 22.09 31.09
CA ASN A 6 3.63 22.26 29.83
C ASN A 6 3.95 20.91 29.15
N VAL A 7 4.43 19.91 29.92
CA VAL A 7 4.68 18.55 29.42
C VAL A 7 3.39 17.86 28.94
N TYR A 8 2.27 18.04 29.64
CA TYR A 8 0.97 17.49 29.23
C TYR A 8 0.44 18.12 27.94
N SER A 9 0.56 19.45 27.81
CA SER A 9 0.19 20.19 26.60
C SER A 9 1.05 19.77 25.41
N TYR A 10 2.36 19.61 25.63
CA TYR A 10 3.31 19.14 24.61
C TYR A 10 3.01 17.72 24.13
N LYS A 11 2.77 16.76 25.05
CA LYS A 11 2.36 15.40 24.68
C LYS A 11 1.06 15.38 23.88
N LYS A 12 0.08 16.20 24.27
CA LYS A 12 -1.21 16.31 23.57
C LYS A 12 -1.07 16.92 22.17
N LEU A 13 -0.23 17.94 22.01
CA LEU A 13 0.05 18.59 20.72
C LEU A 13 0.78 17.63 19.76
N ILE A 14 1.81 16.94 20.25
CA ILE A 14 2.56 15.92 19.51
C ILE A 14 1.64 14.77 19.11
N PHE A 15 0.84 14.25 20.04
CA PHE A 15 -0.10 13.15 19.79
C PHE A 15 -1.16 13.54 18.74
N THR A 16 -1.72 14.75 18.82
CA THR A 16 -2.72 15.23 17.86
C THR A 16 -2.13 15.45 16.47
N THR A 17 -0.89 15.96 16.39
CA THR A 17 -0.19 16.18 15.12
C THR A 17 0.18 14.87 14.44
N ILE A 18 0.73 13.91 15.20
CA ILE A 18 1.02 12.54 14.72
C ILE A 18 -0.25 11.84 14.24
N HIS A 19 -1.32 11.94 15.02
CA HIS A 19 -2.59 11.30 14.70
C HIS A 19 -3.22 11.85 13.41
N THR A 20 -3.12 13.16 13.15
CA THR A 20 -3.69 13.79 11.96
C THR A 20 -2.95 13.40 10.68
N TRP A 21 -1.63 13.22 10.76
CA TRP A 21 -0.81 12.71 9.66
C TRP A 21 -1.14 11.26 9.30
N LEU A 22 -1.23 10.39 10.32
CA LEU A 22 -1.50 8.96 10.17
C LEU A 22 -2.85 8.66 9.52
N LYS A 23 -3.87 9.52 9.73
CA LYS A 23 -5.21 9.33 9.16
C LYS A 23 -5.18 9.12 7.64
N ARG A 24 -4.37 9.89 6.91
CA ARG A 24 -4.28 9.82 5.44
C ARG A 24 -3.75 8.47 4.97
N TYR A 25 -2.72 7.95 5.63
CA TYR A 25 -2.14 6.63 5.34
C TYR A 25 -3.09 5.50 5.72
N VAL A 26 -3.83 5.64 6.81
CA VAL A 26 -4.88 4.69 7.21
C VAL A 26 -5.96 4.58 6.13
N TYR A 27 -6.43 5.70 5.58
CA TYR A 27 -7.40 5.67 4.47
C TYR A 27 -6.80 5.04 3.21
N PHE A 28 -5.57 5.41 2.84
CA PHE A 28 -4.88 4.83 1.69
C PHE A 28 -4.73 3.31 1.82
N LEU A 29 -4.27 2.81 2.96
CA LEU A 29 -4.10 1.38 3.23
C LEU A 29 -5.43 0.63 3.21
N GLY A 30 -6.48 1.20 3.82
CA GLY A 30 -7.81 0.58 3.81
C GLY A 30 -8.38 0.47 2.40
N LEU A 31 -8.31 1.56 1.62
CA LEU A 31 -8.77 1.55 0.23
C LEU A 31 -7.95 0.59 -0.63
N SER A 32 -6.64 0.58 -0.48
CA SER A 32 -5.74 -0.30 -1.25
C SER A 32 -5.97 -1.78 -0.91
N GLY A 33 -6.10 -2.12 0.37
CA GLY A 33 -6.40 -3.48 0.80
C GLY A 33 -7.71 -4.01 0.24
N VAL A 34 -8.79 -3.21 0.31
CA VAL A 34 -10.08 -3.57 -0.30
C VAL A 34 -9.98 -3.66 -1.82
N ALA A 35 -9.31 -2.70 -2.46
CA ALA A 35 -9.14 -2.70 -3.91
C ALA A 35 -8.42 -3.96 -4.41
N LEU A 36 -7.37 -4.42 -3.72
CA LEU A 36 -6.67 -5.66 -4.07
C LEU A 36 -7.59 -6.88 -3.96
N ILE A 37 -8.39 -6.98 -2.89
CA ILE A 37 -9.35 -8.08 -2.75
C ILE A 37 -10.38 -8.04 -3.89
N VAL A 38 -10.97 -6.87 -4.17
CA VAL A 38 -11.99 -6.71 -5.22
C VAL A 38 -11.43 -6.93 -6.62
N ALA A 39 -10.16 -6.62 -6.88
CA ALA A 39 -9.52 -6.82 -8.18
C ALA A 39 -9.32 -8.31 -8.53
N TRP A 40 -9.13 -9.16 -7.52
CA TRP A 40 -8.74 -10.56 -7.71
C TRP A 40 -9.83 -11.56 -7.32
N LEU A 41 -10.57 -11.32 -6.23
CA LEU A 41 -11.55 -12.26 -5.67
C LEU A 41 -12.72 -12.62 -6.63
N PRO A 42 -13.33 -11.68 -7.40
CA PRO A 42 -14.43 -12.02 -8.29
C PRO A 42 -14.06 -13.05 -9.35
N GLY A 43 -12.81 -13.01 -9.84
CA GLY A 43 -12.32 -14.00 -10.80
C GLY A 43 -12.20 -15.39 -10.19
N VAL A 44 -11.76 -15.48 -8.93
CA VAL A 44 -11.65 -16.76 -8.20
C VAL A 44 -13.04 -17.36 -7.95
N ILE A 45 -13.98 -16.54 -7.48
CA ILE A 45 -15.36 -16.99 -7.21
C ILE A 45 -16.01 -17.47 -8.52
N SER A 46 -15.87 -16.71 -9.60
CA SER A 46 -16.47 -17.07 -10.89
C SER A 46 -15.94 -18.40 -11.43
N SER A 47 -14.63 -18.63 -11.35
CA SER A 47 -14.03 -19.91 -11.75
C SER A 47 -14.49 -21.08 -10.87
N LEU A 48 -14.61 -20.86 -9.56
CA LEU A 48 -15.10 -21.88 -8.63
C LEU A 48 -16.56 -22.27 -8.93
N VAL A 49 -17.43 -21.29 -9.16
CA VAL A 49 -18.86 -21.53 -9.48
C VAL A 49 -19.03 -22.25 -10.82
N ASN A 50 -18.20 -21.92 -11.81
CA ASN A 50 -18.29 -22.51 -13.15
C ASN A 50 -17.53 -23.85 -13.27
N GLY A 51 -16.83 -24.29 -12.21
CA GLY A 51 -16.01 -25.51 -12.25
C GLY A 51 -14.85 -25.44 -13.25
N THR A 52 -14.43 -24.23 -13.63
CA THR A 52 -13.34 -24.02 -14.59
C THR A 52 -12.05 -23.64 -13.89
N THR A 53 -10.93 -23.72 -14.60
CA THR A 53 -9.69 -23.07 -14.16
C THR A 53 -9.82 -21.54 -14.28
N LEU A 54 -8.90 -20.82 -13.64
CA LEU A 54 -8.78 -19.36 -13.80
C LEU A 54 -8.36 -19.05 -15.24
N SER A 55 -9.07 -18.14 -15.92
CA SER A 55 -8.92 -17.87 -17.36
C SER A 55 -7.54 -17.41 -17.82
N LEU A 56 -6.67 -16.96 -16.91
CA LEU A 56 -5.32 -16.51 -17.20
C LEU A 56 -4.26 -17.63 -17.14
N ILE A 57 -4.65 -18.90 -17.01
CA ILE A 57 -3.74 -19.99 -16.68
C ILE A 57 -3.80 -21.16 -17.68
N GLY A 58 -2.63 -21.64 -18.11
CA GLY A 58 -2.44 -23.01 -18.60
C GLY A 58 -2.41 -24.02 -17.45
N VAL A 59 -2.69 -25.30 -17.72
CA VAL A 59 -3.03 -26.38 -16.75
C VAL A 59 -2.05 -26.58 -15.56
N TYR A 60 -0.85 -26.00 -15.56
CA TYR A 60 0.20 -26.26 -14.56
C TYR A 60 0.83 -25.03 -13.88
N THR A 61 0.29 -23.81 -14.06
CA THR A 61 0.82 -22.63 -13.37
C THR A 61 -0.16 -22.11 -12.32
N THR A 62 0.34 -21.65 -11.18
CA THR A 62 -0.48 -20.87 -10.23
C THR A 62 -0.34 -19.39 -10.58
N ASN A 63 -1.46 -18.66 -10.58
CA ASN A 63 -1.42 -17.20 -10.67
C ASN A 63 -0.91 -16.62 -9.34
N ILE A 64 0.42 -16.61 -9.18
CA ILE A 64 1.12 -16.16 -7.97
C ILE A 64 0.69 -14.74 -7.56
N THR A 65 0.36 -13.89 -8.53
CA THR A 65 -0.13 -12.53 -8.32
C THR A 65 -1.43 -12.46 -7.54
N TYR A 66 -2.37 -13.39 -7.74
CA TYR A 66 -3.61 -13.42 -6.96
C TYR A 66 -3.30 -13.66 -5.49
N VAL A 67 -2.46 -14.66 -5.19
CA VAL A 67 -2.08 -15.02 -3.82
C VAL A 67 -1.29 -13.89 -3.15
N LEU A 68 -0.32 -13.31 -3.87
CA LEU A 68 0.48 -12.20 -3.35
C LEU A 68 -0.40 -10.98 -3.05
N ASP A 69 -1.23 -10.55 -3.99
CA ASP A 69 -1.95 -9.30 -3.86
C ASP A 69 -3.10 -9.39 -2.84
N MET A 70 -3.97 -10.39 -2.96
CA MET A 70 -5.13 -10.52 -2.07
C MET A 70 -4.78 -11.24 -0.76
N GLY A 71 -3.83 -12.18 -0.78
CA GLY A 71 -3.51 -13.02 0.37
C GLY A 71 -2.42 -12.44 1.27
N ILE A 72 -1.42 -11.74 0.71
CA ILE A 72 -0.29 -11.21 1.48
C ILE A 72 -0.37 -9.69 1.59
N VAL A 73 -0.38 -8.97 0.46
CA VAL A 73 -0.30 -7.51 0.45
C VAL A 73 -1.55 -6.89 1.05
N SER A 74 -2.75 -7.37 0.71
CA SER A 74 -3.99 -6.85 1.30
C SER A 74 -4.03 -7.03 2.83
N VAL A 75 -3.59 -8.19 3.32
CA VAL A 75 -3.53 -8.50 4.75
C VAL A 75 -2.52 -7.59 5.44
N LEU A 76 -1.34 -7.40 4.84
CA LEU A 76 -0.34 -6.46 5.34
C LEU A 76 -0.87 -5.03 5.38
N CYS A 77 -1.69 -4.59 4.42
CA CYS A 77 -2.34 -3.27 4.47
C CYS A 77 -3.20 -3.13 5.72
N PHE A 78 -4.03 -4.13 6.05
CA PHE A 78 -4.90 -4.08 7.23
C PHE A 78 -4.11 -4.20 8.54
N VAL A 79 -3.08 -5.04 8.60
CA VAL A 79 -2.20 -5.16 9.78
C VAL A 79 -1.46 -3.84 10.02
N THR A 80 -0.88 -3.25 8.96
CA THR A 80 -0.19 -1.97 9.03
C THR A 80 -1.13 -0.85 9.48
N MET A 81 -2.36 -0.84 8.95
CA MET A 81 -3.40 0.11 9.37
C MET A 81 -3.69 0.01 10.87
N TYR A 82 -3.79 -1.22 11.41
CA TYR A 82 -4.00 -1.45 12.84
C TYR A 82 -2.80 -0.98 13.69
N MET A 83 -1.58 -1.30 13.27
CA MET A 83 -0.34 -0.90 13.97
C MET A 83 -0.16 0.62 13.99
N LEU A 84 -0.45 1.30 12.88
CA LEU A 84 -0.41 2.76 12.80
C LEU A 84 -1.41 3.41 13.76
N ARG A 85 -2.61 2.84 13.93
CA ARG A 85 -3.60 3.34 14.89
C ARG A 85 -3.15 3.17 16.35
N LYS A 86 -2.35 2.14 16.62
CA LYS A 86 -1.73 1.91 17.94
C LYS A 86 -0.49 2.77 18.19
N GLY A 87 0.04 3.45 17.17
CA GLY A 87 1.27 4.24 17.29
C GLY A 87 2.54 3.38 17.34
N GLU A 88 2.47 2.12 16.87
CA GLU A 88 3.61 1.21 16.85
C GLU A 88 4.64 1.65 15.78
N PRO A 89 5.95 1.77 16.13
CA PRO A 89 6.97 2.24 15.19
C PRO A 89 7.15 1.28 14.00
N LEU A 90 6.96 -0.02 14.24
CA LEU A 90 7.02 -1.05 13.20
C LEU A 90 5.95 -0.83 12.10
N GLY A 91 4.80 -0.22 12.44
CA GLY A 91 3.76 0.11 11.45
C GLY A 91 4.25 1.13 10.42
N THR A 92 5.05 2.12 10.84
CA THR A 92 5.62 3.12 9.94
C THR A 92 6.65 2.50 8.99
N LEU A 93 7.44 1.54 9.48
CA LEU A 93 8.41 0.81 8.66
C LEU A 93 7.69 -0.02 7.59
N ILE A 94 6.69 -0.81 7.98
CA ILE A 94 5.93 -1.65 7.03
C ILE A 94 5.18 -0.78 6.02
N LEU A 95 4.62 0.36 6.44
CA LEU A 95 4.00 1.34 5.55
C LEU A 95 4.99 1.80 4.45
N ALA A 96 6.23 2.13 4.82
CA ALA A 96 7.26 2.53 3.87
C ALA A 96 7.52 1.42 2.84
N CYS A 97 7.62 0.16 3.30
CA CYS A 97 7.80 -1.00 2.43
C CYS A 97 6.62 -1.18 1.45
N ILE A 98 5.37 -1.09 1.93
CA ILE A 98 4.17 -1.21 1.10
C ILE A 98 4.12 -0.11 0.03
N LEU A 99 4.40 1.14 0.41
CA LEU A 99 4.42 2.25 -0.55
C LEU A 99 5.46 2.04 -1.65
N LYS A 100 6.68 1.59 -1.30
CA LYS A 100 7.72 1.25 -2.27
C LYS A 100 7.30 0.10 -3.19
N LEU A 101 6.69 -0.95 -2.64
CA LEU A 101 6.15 -2.06 -3.42
C LEU A 101 5.13 -1.57 -4.45
N CYS A 102 4.15 -0.75 -4.04
CA CYS A 102 3.14 -0.19 -4.95
C CYS A 102 3.76 0.67 -6.06
N ILE A 103 4.79 1.47 -5.75
CA ILE A 103 5.51 2.27 -6.76
C ILE A 103 6.20 1.36 -7.77
N CYS A 104 6.94 0.35 -7.30
CA CYS A 104 7.64 -0.59 -8.17
C CYS A 104 6.66 -1.32 -9.11
N VAL A 105 5.54 -1.82 -8.57
CA VAL A 105 4.51 -2.51 -9.36
C VAL A 105 3.86 -1.58 -10.38
N GLY A 106 3.50 -0.36 -9.97
CA GLY A 106 2.89 0.63 -10.86
C GLY A 106 3.79 1.00 -12.05
N ILE A 107 5.10 1.10 -11.82
CA ILE A 107 6.09 1.33 -12.90
C ILE A 107 6.24 0.07 -13.76
N MET A 108 6.35 -1.11 -13.14
CA MET A 108 6.59 -2.39 -13.82
C MET A 108 5.45 -2.79 -14.78
N ILE A 109 4.19 -2.45 -14.46
CA ILE A 109 3.05 -2.82 -15.29
C ILE A 109 3.10 -2.17 -16.68
N ILE A 110 3.72 -1.00 -16.83
CA ILE A 110 3.80 -0.28 -18.10
C ILE A 110 4.60 -1.09 -19.15
N PRO A 111 5.90 -1.40 -18.94
CA PRO A 111 6.66 -2.22 -19.88
C PRO A 111 6.09 -3.63 -20.00
N GLN A 112 5.55 -4.20 -18.92
CA GLN A 112 4.87 -5.51 -18.97
C GLN A 112 3.70 -5.49 -19.97
N THR A 113 2.88 -4.45 -19.96
CA THR A 113 1.74 -4.31 -20.88
C THR A 113 2.20 -4.12 -22.32
N ILE A 114 3.25 -3.30 -22.54
CA ILE A 114 3.84 -3.10 -23.85
C ILE A 114 4.37 -4.42 -24.43
N CYS A 115 5.11 -5.20 -23.64
CA CYS A 115 5.65 -6.49 -24.07
C CYS A 115 4.55 -7.52 -24.38
N GLN A 116 3.45 -7.54 -23.61
CA GLN A 116 2.32 -8.44 -23.89
C GLN A 116 1.60 -8.10 -25.20
N ILE A 117 1.40 -6.81 -25.47
CA ILE A 117 0.82 -6.37 -26.74
C ILE A 117 1.78 -6.70 -27.89
N ALA A 118 3.08 -6.46 -27.71
CA ALA A 118 4.11 -6.75 -28.71
C ALA A 118 4.27 -8.26 -29.00
N SER A 119 3.95 -9.14 -28.04
CA SER A 119 3.95 -10.59 -28.24
C SER A 119 2.68 -11.12 -28.93
N GLY A 120 1.73 -10.24 -29.29
CA GLY A 120 0.44 -10.62 -29.86
C GLY A 120 -0.55 -11.19 -28.85
N THR A 121 -0.32 -10.96 -27.54
CA THR A 121 -1.25 -11.40 -26.50
C THR A 121 -2.48 -10.50 -26.48
N GLU A 122 -3.66 -11.05 -26.71
CA GLU A 122 -4.92 -10.32 -26.57
C GLU A 122 -5.22 -10.09 -25.07
N ILE A 123 -5.15 -8.83 -24.64
CA ILE A 123 -5.51 -8.45 -23.27
C ILE A 123 -6.98 -8.02 -23.27
N PRO A 124 -7.87 -8.72 -22.55
CA PRO A 124 -9.25 -8.31 -22.44
C PRO A 124 -9.35 -6.89 -21.86
N LEU A 125 -10.15 -6.03 -22.50
CA LEU A 125 -10.34 -4.64 -22.05
C LEU A 125 -10.70 -4.52 -20.55
N PRO A 126 -11.58 -5.37 -19.98
CA PRO A 126 -11.86 -5.35 -18.55
C PRO A 126 -10.61 -5.59 -17.69
N ALA A 127 -9.72 -6.49 -18.09
CA ALA A 127 -8.49 -6.78 -17.36
C ALA A 127 -7.49 -5.62 -17.45
N LEU A 128 -7.38 -4.98 -18.62
CA LEU A 128 -6.52 -3.81 -18.81
C LEU A 128 -6.93 -2.63 -17.91
N ILE A 129 -8.23 -2.36 -17.80
CA ILE A 129 -8.75 -1.29 -16.95
C ILE A 129 -8.62 -1.65 -15.47
N THR A 130 -9.08 -2.83 -15.07
CA THR A 130 -9.19 -3.21 -13.65
C THR A 130 -7.87 -3.59 -13.00
N LYS A 131 -6.89 -4.09 -13.77
CA LYS A 131 -5.59 -4.53 -13.26
C LYS A 131 -4.41 -3.75 -13.82
N GLY A 132 -4.50 -3.22 -15.04
CA GLY A 132 -3.45 -2.36 -15.59
C GLY A 132 -3.56 -0.94 -15.03
N LEU A 133 -4.59 -0.22 -15.45
CA LEU A 133 -4.76 1.21 -15.14
C LEU A 133 -4.86 1.47 -13.63
N SER A 134 -5.60 0.64 -12.90
CA SER A 134 -5.79 0.79 -11.45
C SER A 134 -4.47 0.72 -10.67
N PHE A 135 -3.55 -0.18 -11.03
CA PHE A 135 -2.26 -0.33 -10.38
C PHE A 135 -1.29 0.79 -10.74
N VAL A 136 -1.36 1.32 -11.97
CA VAL A 136 -0.60 2.52 -12.36
C VAL A 136 -1.05 3.73 -11.51
N ILE A 137 -2.36 3.92 -11.36
CA ILE A 137 -2.94 4.97 -10.52
C ILE A 137 -2.53 4.77 -9.05
N LEU A 138 -2.63 3.55 -8.53
CA LEU A 138 -2.21 3.20 -7.18
C LEU A 138 -0.72 3.50 -6.95
N GLY A 139 0.14 3.16 -7.90
CA GLY A 139 1.57 3.47 -7.86
C GLY A 139 1.85 4.97 -7.84
N GLY A 140 1.09 5.77 -8.60
CA GLY A 140 1.16 7.22 -8.57
C GLY A 140 0.78 7.82 -7.21
N PHE A 141 -0.32 7.36 -6.62
CA PHE A 141 -0.69 7.76 -5.25
C PHE A 141 0.36 7.32 -4.22
N ALA A 142 0.87 6.09 -4.34
CA ALA A 142 1.91 5.58 -3.46
C ALA A 142 3.18 6.42 -3.55
N PHE A 143 3.59 6.85 -4.74
CA PHE A 143 4.72 7.75 -4.95
C PHE A 143 4.54 9.08 -4.21
N TYR A 144 3.37 9.71 -4.37
CA TYR A 144 3.02 10.94 -3.68
C TYR A 144 3.08 10.78 -2.15
N PHE A 145 2.45 9.73 -1.61
CA PHE A 145 2.43 9.48 -0.16
C PHE A 145 3.81 9.12 0.39
N ASN A 146 4.62 8.38 -0.37
CA ASN A 146 5.99 8.03 -0.01
C ASN A 146 6.86 9.28 0.11
N HIS A 147 6.86 10.14 -0.92
CA HIS A 147 7.64 11.38 -0.89
C HIS A 147 7.25 12.27 0.29
N LYS A 148 5.93 12.38 0.53
CA LYS A 148 5.41 13.15 1.67
C LYS A 148 5.84 12.56 3.02
N MET A 149 5.81 11.24 3.17
CA MET A 149 6.19 10.55 4.41
C MET A 149 7.64 10.86 4.80
N TYR A 150 8.59 10.77 3.85
CA TYR A 150 10.00 11.05 4.13
C TYR A 150 10.24 12.51 4.49
N ARG A 151 9.61 13.45 3.78
CA ARG A 151 9.72 14.88 4.07
C ARG A 151 9.24 15.25 5.48
N GLU A 152 8.29 14.49 6.04
CA GLU A 152 7.78 14.71 7.39
C GLU A 152 8.60 13.98 8.49
N LEU A 153 9.42 12.99 8.11
CA LEU A 153 10.31 12.25 9.00
C LEU A 153 11.69 12.92 9.15
N GLU A 154 12.23 13.46 8.07
CA GLU A 154 13.56 14.08 8.01
C GLU A 154 13.81 15.16 9.09
N PRO A 155 12.96 16.21 9.26
CA PRO A 155 13.20 17.23 10.29
C PRO A 155 13.10 16.70 11.72
N LYS A 156 12.38 15.59 11.95
CA LYS A 156 12.27 14.97 13.28
C LYS A 156 13.52 14.19 13.66
N MET A 157 14.15 13.53 12.69
CA MET A 157 15.39 12.78 12.92
C MET A 157 16.55 13.72 13.25
N VAL A 158 16.68 14.83 12.53
CA VAL A 158 17.70 15.87 12.80
C VAL A 158 17.51 16.48 14.19
N GLY A 159 16.27 16.74 14.62
CA GLY A 159 15.99 17.25 15.97
C GLY A 159 16.40 16.28 17.08
N ILE A 160 16.20 14.97 16.90
CA ILE A 160 16.61 13.95 17.88
C ILE A 160 18.13 13.84 17.93
N GLU A 161 18.81 13.88 16.78
CA GLU A 161 20.27 13.83 16.72
C GLU A 161 20.92 14.98 17.50
N ASN A 162 20.37 16.20 17.38
CA ASN A 162 20.86 17.35 18.14
C ASN A 162 20.66 17.19 19.66
N ILE A 163 19.53 16.61 20.10
CA ILE A 163 19.27 16.33 21.52
C ILE A 163 20.20 15.26 22.10
N ILE A 164 20.68 14.31 21.28
CA ILE A 164 21.62 13.27 21.72
C ILE A 164 23.06 13.79 21.78
N LYS A 165 23.39 14.83 21.00
CA LYS A 165 24.73 15.43 20.95
C LYS A 165 24.96 16.53 22.00
N ASP A 166 23.89 17.08 22.56
CA ASP A 166 23.91 18.04 23.70
C ASP A 166 23.85 17.30 25.05
#